data_AF-A0AA38J1M1-F1
#
_entry.id   AF-A0AA38J1M1-F1
#
_cell.length_a   1.000
_cell.length_b   1.000
_cell.length_c   1.000
_cell.angle_alpha   90.00
_cell.angle_beta   90.00
_cell.angle_gamma   90.00
#
_symmetry.space_group_name_H-M   'P 1'
#
loop_
_entity.id
_entity.type
_entity.pdbx_description
1 polymer ?
#
loop_
_entity_poly.entity_id
_entity_poly.type
_entity_poly.pdbx_seq_one_letter_code
_entity_poly.pdbx_strand_id
1 'polypeptide(L)' 'MEEAGKEELELAKQTGDVDKDGVGLITVIADGVWSKRSYKVSYDALSGVGCIVGAKTGKILYVACRNKYCPIL' A
#
# COMPACT_ATOMS: atom_id res chain seq x y z
N MET A 1 -1.05 2.69 -10.77
CA MET A 1 -1.57 1.70 -9.79
C MET A 1 -2.69 0.86 -10.36
N GLU A 2 -3.61 1.41 -11.17
CA GLU A 2 -4.70 0.62 -11.77
C GLU A 2 -4.24 -0.58 -12.60
N GLU A 3 -3.17 -0.45 -13.39
CA GLU A 3 -2.63 -1.58 -14.18
C GLU A 3 -2.09 -2.70 -13.29
N ALA A 4 -1.37 -2.37 -12.21
CA ALA A 4 -0.90 -3.35 -11.24
C ALA A 4 -2.06 -4.08 -10.54
N GLY A 5 -3.15 -3.37 -10.25
CA GLY A 5 -4.37 -3.98 -9.70
C GLY A 5 -5.08 -4.91 -10.67
N LYS A 6 -5.12 -4.56 -11.97
CA LYS A 6 -5.70 -5.43 -13.02
C LYS A 6 -4.90 -6.71 -13.20
N GLU A 7 -3.57 -6.60 -13.20
CA GLU A 7 -2.67 -7.76 -13.34
C GLU A 7 -2.79 -8.73 -12.16
N GLU A 8 -2.82 -8.22 -10.92
CA GLU A 8 -3.07 -9.06 -9.74
C GLU A 8 -4.47 -9.69 -9.75
N LEU A 9 -5.49 -8.98 -10.25
CA LEU A 9 -6.84 -9.53 -10.42
C LEU A 9 -6.88 -10.66 -11.45
N GLU A 10 -6.17 -10.52 -12.58
CA GLU A 10 -6.06 -11.57 -13.60
C GLU A 10 -5.32 -12.80 -13.06
N LEU A 11 -4.23 -12.61 -12.32
CA LEU A 11 -3.51 -13.68 -11.63
C LEU A 11 -4.37 -14.40 -10.59
N ALA A 12 -5.16 -13.67 -9.81
CA ALA A 12 -6.09 -14.25 -8.84
C ALA A 12 -7.14 -15.12 -9.55
N LYS A 13 -7.70 -14.64 -10.67
CA LYS A 13 -8.63 -15.42 -11.51
C LYS A 13 -7.99 -16.68 -12.10
N GLN A 14 -6.74 -16.60 -12.56
CA GLN A 14 -6.00 -17.76 -13.09
C GLN A 14 -5.69 -18.80 -12.02
N THR A 15 -5.41 -18.35 -10.79
CA THR A 15 -5.10 -19.25 -9.67
C THR A 15 -6.36 -19.90 -9.08
N GLY A 16 -7.55 -19.38 -9.41
CA GLY A 16 -8.81 -19.81 -8.80
C GLY A 16 -9.05 -19.20 -7.42
N ASP A 17 -8.27 -18.18 -7.05
CA ASP A 17 -8.44 -17.39 -5.83
C ASP A 17 -9.59 -16.38 -6.02
N VAL A 18 -10.79 -16.88 -6.24
CA VAL A 18 -12.00 -16.09 -6.45
C VAL A 18 -13.05 -16.45 -5.42
N ASP A 19 -13.65 -15.42 -4.83
CA ASP A 19 -14.76 -15.59 -3.89
C ASP A 19 -16.05 -16.04 -4.62
N LYS A 20 -17.07 -16.43 -3.86
CA LYS A 20 -18.37 -16.90 -4.38
C LYS A 20 -19.05 -15.88 -5.31
N ASP A 21 -18.75 -14.60 -5.14
CA ASP A 21 -19.26 -13.49 -5.96
C ASP A 21 -18.35 -13.13 -7.15
N GLY A 22 -17.29 -13.90 -7.41
CA GLY A 22 -16.35 -13.67 -8.52
C GLY A 22 -15.33 -12.56 -8.27
N VAL A 23 -15.22 -12.08 -7.02
CA VAL A 23 -14.21 -11.11 -6.61
C VAL A 23 -12.87 -11.82 -6.37
N GLY A 24 -11.82 -11.38 -7.05
CA GLY A 24 -10.48 -11.96 -6.88
C GLY A 24 -9.92 -11.65 -5.49
N LEU A 25 -9.55 -12.69 -4.75
CA LEU A 25 -8.86 -12.61 -3.47
C LEU A 25 -7.36 -12.43 -3.75
N ILE A 26 -6.85 -11.24 -3.50
CA ILE A 26 -5.44 -10.91 -3.72
C ILE A 26 -4.73 -10.89 -2.36
N THR A 27 -3.67 -11.69 -2.23
CA THR A 27 -2.78 -11.64 -1.07
C THR A 27 -1.92 -10.39 -1.14
N VAL A 28 -2.01 -9.54 -0.11
CA VAL A 28 -1.27 -8.28 -0.03
C VAL A 28 -0.36 -8.21 1.19
N ILE A 29 0.76 -7.52 1.04
CA ILE A 29 1.67 -7.15 2.11
C ILE A 29 1.39 -5.67 2.42
N ALA A 30 1.02 -5.38 3.66
CA ALA A 30 0.85 -4.02 4.13
C ALA A 30 2.15 -3.58 4.83
N ASP A 31 2.73 -2.47 4.38
CA ASP A 31 3.89 -1.85 5.01
C ASP A 31 3.59 -0.39 5.35
N GLY A 32 4.29 0.15 6.35
CA GLY A 32 4.06 1.50 6.81
C GLY A 32 5.23 2.05 7.61
N VAL A 33 5.59 3.29 7.33
CA VAL A 33 6.73 3.96 7.94
C VAL A 33 6.39 5.38 8.35
N TRP A 34 6.90 5.78 9.50
CA TRP A 34 6.98 7.18 9.92
C TRP A 34 8.39 7.68 9.59
N SER A 35 8.50 8.77 8.83
CA SER A 35 9.82 9.30 8.49
C SER A 35 10.56 9.76 9.75
N LYS A 36 11.75 9.24 10.04
CA LYS A 36 12.59 9.73 11.14
C LYS A 36 13.17 11.10 10.78
N ARG A 37 13.09 12.08 11.68
CA ARG A 37 13.85 13.34 11.62
C ARG A 37 14.95 13.34 12.67
N SER A 38 16.14 13.79 12.28
CA SER A 38 17.36 13.76 13.12
C SER A 38 17.89 15.13 13.52
N TYR A 39 17.15 16.23 13.30
CA TYR A 39 17.67 17.55 13.62
C TYR A 39 17.69 17.79 15.14
N LYS A 40 18.89 17.75 15.73
CA LYS A 40 19.23 17.95 17.16
C LYS A 40 18.67 16.90 18.14
N VAL A 41 17.50 16.31 17.89
CA VAL A 41 16.90 15.23 18.66
C VAL A 41 16.25 14.25 17.68
N SER A 42 16.40 12.94 17.86
CA SER A 42 15.72 11.96 17.01
C SER A 42 14.24 11.88 17.38
N TYR A 43 13.36 12.25 16.46
CA TYR A 43 11.92 12.08 16.64
C TYR A 43 11.27 11.62 15.33
N ASP A 44 10.12 10.96 15.44
CA ASP A 44 9.35 10.54 14.27
C ASP A 44 8.60 11.75 13.71
N ALA A 45 8.68 11.96 12.40
CA ALA A 45 7.98 13.04 11.72
C ALA A 45 6.47 12.84 11.88
N LEU A 46 5.74 13.96 11.87
CA LEU A 46 4.29 13.96 11.96
C LEU A 46 3.59 13.52 10.66
N SER A 47 4.36 12.99 9.70
CA SER A 47 3.90 12.41 8.46
C SER A 47 4.24 10.92 8.46
N GLY A 48 3.22 10.09 8.27
CA GLY A 48 3.36 8.65 8.07
C GLY A 48 2.95 8.28 6.65
N VAL A 49 3.59 7.27 6.07
CA VAL A 49 3.22 6.68 4.78
C VAL A 49 2.88 5.22 5.01
N GLY A 50 1.78 4.76 4.42
CA GLY A 50 1.42 3.35 4.34
C GLY A 50 1.30 2.93 2.88
N CYS A 51 1.73 1.72 2.57
CA CYS A 51 1.59 1.13 1.24
C CYS A 51 1.03 -0.29 1.32
N ILE A 52 0.32 -0.67 0.26
CA ILE A 52 -0.18 -2.02 0.05
C ILE A 52 0.52 -2.55 -1.19
N VAL A 53 1.19 -3.68 -1.06
CA VAL A 53 1.99 -4.32 -2.10
C VAL A 53 1.39 -5.69 -2.42
N GLY A 54 1.23 -6.01 -3.70
CA GLY A 54 0.79 -7.33 -4.14
C GLY A 54 1.87 -8.38 -3.84
N ALA A 55 1.50 -9.48 -3.17
CA ALA A 55 2.48 -10.49 -2.76
C ALA A 55 3.03 -11.30 -3.95
N LYS A 56 2.27 -11.45 -5.04
CA LYS A 56 2.65 -12.24 -6.21
C LYS A 56 3.54 -11.43 -7.17
N THR A 57 3.16 -10.21 -7.51
CA THR A 57 3.93 -9.36 -8.45
C THR A 57 4.97 -8.46 -7.75
N GLY A 58 4.84 -8.23 -6.44
CA GLY A 58 5.64 -7.25 -5.71
C GLY A 58 5.33 -5.80 -6.08
N LYS A 59 4.27 -5.55 -6.88
CA LYS A 59 3.89 -4.21 -7.32
C LYS A 59 3.08 -3.50 -6.24
N ILE A 60 3.24 -2.18 -6.18
CA ILE A 60 2.51 -1.34 -5.23
C ILE A 60 1.09 -1.11 -5.76
N LEU A 61 0.09 -1.52 -4.99
CA LEU A 61 -1.33 -1.40 -5.31
C LEU A 61 -1.93 -0.10 -4.74
N TYR A 62 -1.42 0.33 -3.59
CA TYR A 62 -1.92 1.54 -2.92
C TYR A 62 -0.81 2.20 -2.11
N VAL A 63 -0.80 3.54 -2.09
CA VAL A 63 0.02 4.34 -1.18
C VAL A 63 -0.86 5.45 -0.60
N ALA A 64 -0.83 5.59 0.72
CA ALA A 64 -1.45 6.70 1.42
C ALA A 64 -0.42 7.40 2.30
N CYS A 65 -0.51 8.73 2.32
CA CYS A 65 0.23 9.55 3.26
C CYS A 65 -0.75 10.18 4.26
N ARG A 66 -0.45 10.09 5.56
CA ARG A 66 -1.21 10.74 6.62
C ARG A 66 -0.31 11.73 7.33
N ASN A 67 -0.66 13.01 7.21
CA ASN A 67 0.07 14.10 7.86
C ASN A 67 -0.76 14.68 9.00
N LYS A 68 -0.18 14.85 10.19
CA LYS A 68 -0.89 15.40 11.36
C LYS A 68 -1.17 16.90 11.21
N TYR A 69 -0.31 17.63 10.49
CA TYR A 69 -0.45 19.05 10.21
C TYR A 69 -0.22 19.32 8.71
N CYS A 70 -1.23 19.82 8.01
CA CYS A 70 -1.04 20.42 6.68
C CYS A 70 -0.90 21.94 6.84
N PRO A 71 0.28 22.55 6.64
CA PRO A 71 0.34 23.97 6.37
C PRO A 71 -0.20 24.17 4.95
N ILE A 72 -1.44 24.66 4.85
CA ILE A 72 -1.92 25.32 3.64
C ILE A 72 -1.32 26.72 3.74
N LEU A 73 -0.23 26.95 3.01
CA LEU A 73 0.35 28.28 2.81
C LEU A 73 -0.32 28.95 1.61
#